data_AF-A0A0C9T924-F1
#
_entry.id   AF-A0A0C9T924-F1
#
_cell.length_a   1.000
_cell.length_b   1.000
_cell.length_c   1.000
_cell.angle_alpha   90.00
_cell.angle_beta   90.00
_cell.angle_gamma   90.00
#
_symmetry.space_group_name_H-M   'P 1'
#
loop_
_entity.id
_entity.type
_entity.pdbx_description
1 polymer ?
#
loop_
_entity_poly.entity_id
_entity_poly.type
_entity_poly.pdbx_seq_one_letter_code
_entity_poly.pdbx_strand_id
1 'polypeptide(L)'
;VANYLLKSLQGFQSKGIPIYAISIQNEPENSNPTYPTCSMPVSTEAQIGLKLRTLMNSNGFQNTKIIGYEHNWVDAANYPVQLMQQAGSAFDGVSFHCYQGSVSEQAEFTSQYPNKEVFFTECSGTLGSDWWSDIKWYMDNLFIGSLNYGSSTGLMWNLALDGNGNPILPGTNSCGGGCRGVVQINSDGSWSVNQEYYAMAQASKAILPRDEGGPWGQRIGVSVGGSLSWALQVGAYVTGRVLSTDWERYSIVVLNWDDSASTTWNPQPVEATIEFRGMQASATYTFPVGVTTLWWYAPAN
;
A
#
# COMPACT_ATOMS: atom_id res chain seq x y z
N VAL A 1 17.27 -9.16 20.40
CA VAL A 1 16.36 -8.52 19.43
C VAL A 1 15.27 -7.70 20.10
N ALA A 2 14.32 -8.27 20.86
CA ALA A 2 13.19 -7.49 21.44
C ALA A 2 13.58 -6.23 22.25
N ASN A 3 14.59 -6.32 23.15
CA ASN A 3 15.09 -5.13 23.87
C ASN A 3 15.71 -4.06 22.95
N TYR A 4 16.30 -4.47 21.83
CA TYR A 4 16.83 -3.53 20.85
C TYR A 4 15.69 -2.80 20.14
N LEU A 5 14.66 -3.52 19.68
CA LEU A 5 13.47 -2.93 19.05
C LEU A 5 12.74 -1.97 20.00
N LEU A 6 12.59 -2.32 21.29
CA LEU A 6 12.06 -1.40 22.29
C LEU A 6 12.91 -0.12 22.42
N LYS A 7 14.24 -0.27 22.50
CA LYS A 7 15.15 0.88 22.57
C LYS A 7 15.07 1.75 21.32
N SER A 8 14.84 1.16 20.15
CA SER A 8 14.58 1.93 18.92
C SER A 8 13.32 2.78 19.06
N LEU A 9 12.20 2.20 19.52
CA LEU A 9 10.96 2.95 19.78
C LEU A 9 11.18 4.10 20.77
N GLN A 10 11.87 3.85 21.88
CA GLN A 10 12.24 4.86 22.87
C GLN A 10 13.15 5.95 22.27
N GLY A 11 14.09 5.55 21.41
CA GLY A 11 14.98 6.46 20.69
C GLY A 11 14.21 7.44 19.82
N PHE A 12 13.32 6.94 18.94
CA PHE A 12 12.47 7.79 18.10
C PHE A 12 11.54 8.69 18.91
N GLN A 13 10.90 8.15 19.95
CA GLN A 13 10.02 8.94 20.82
C GLN A 13 10.78 10.05 21.55
N SER A 14 12.01 9.80 22.00
CA SER A 14 12.86 10.83 22.64
C SER A 14 13.21 12.00 21.71
N LYS A 15 13.07 11.81 20.40
CA LYS A 15 13.24 12.85 19.36
C LYS A 15 11.91 13.47 18.93
N GLY A 16 10.80 13.14 19.59
CA GLY A 16 9.47 13.63 19.24
C GLY A 16 8.90 13.00 17.97
N ILE A 17 9.41 11.84 17.53
CA ILE A 17 8.91 11.11 16.36
C ILE A 17 8.01 9.98 16.87
N PRO A 18 6.67 10.11 16.77
CA PRO A 18 5.77 9.03 17.17
C PRO A 18 5.86 7.88 16.16
N ILE A 19 6.02 6.66 16.66
CA ILE A 19 6.05 5.45 15.83
C ILE A 19 4.67 4.80 15.80
N TYR A 20 4.08 4.76 14.61
CA TYR A 20 2.78 4.14 14.36
C TYR A 20 2.85 2.61 14.44
N ALA A 21 3.84 2.02 13.76
CA ALA A 21 4.04 0.58 13.69
C ALA A 21 5.52 0.22 13.62
N ILE A 22 5.84 -1.01 14.01
CA ILE A 22 7.16 -1.62 13.87
C ILE A 22 7.00 -3.06 13.40
N SER A 23 7.90 -3.53 12.54
CA SER A 23 8.04 -4.94 12.21
C SER A 23 9.28 -5.56 12.83
N ILE A 24 9.31 -6.89 12.92
CA ILE A 24 10.42 -7.61 13.54
C ILE A 24 11.64 -7.69 12.62
N GLN A 25 11.40 -7.97 11.34
CA GLN A 25 12.41 -8.20 10.32
C GLN A 25 11.83 -7.87 8.95
N ASN A 26 12.58 -7.11 8.15
CA ASN A 26 12.29 -6.93 6.72
C ASN A 26 12.60 -8.22 5.97
N GLU A 27 11.66 -8.72 5.16
CA GLU A 27 11.83 -9.89 4.29
C GLU A 27 12.49 -11.08 5.00
N PRO A 28 11.87 -11.65 6.05
CA PRO A 28 12.43 -12.72 6.88
C PRO A 28 12.77 -14.01 6.11
N GLU A 29 12.29 -14.20 4.88
CA GLU A 29 12.67 -15.36 4.05
C GLU A 29 13.73 -15.02 2.99
N ASN A 30 14.15 -13.75 2.90
CA ASN A 30 15.25 -13.33 2.05
C ASN A 30 16.61 -13.62 2.73
N SER A 31 17.54 -14.18 1.95
CA SER A 31 18.90 -14.48 2.38
C SER A 31 19.89 -14.09 1.29
N ASN A 32 20.44 -12.88 1.41
CA ASN A 32 21.37 -12.31 0.44
C ASN A 32 22.71 -11.96 1.13
N PRO A 33 23.85 -12.51 0.69
CA PRO A 33 25.14 -12.25 1.32
C PRO A 33 25.73 -10.85 1.01
N THR A 34 25.14 -10.12 0.06
CA THR A 34 25.63 -8.79 -0.38
C THR A 34 24.72 -7.64 0.08
N TYR A 35 23.63 -7.95 0.80
CA TYR A 35 22.65 -6.99 1.29
C TYR A 35 22.30 -7.32 2.75
N PRO A 36 22.00 -6.36 3.63
CA PRO A 36 21.68 -6.64 5.02
C PRO A 36 20.37 -7.44 5.10
N THR A 37 20.49 -8.75 5.32
CA THR A 37 19.38 -9.68 5.47
C THR A 37 19.53 -10.48 6.75
N CYS A 38 18.42 -10.97 7.29
CA CYS A 38 18.42 -11.91 8.40
C CYS A 38 17.28 -12.90 8.18
N SER A 39 17.60 -14.09 7.65
CA SER A 39 16.62 -15.15 7.52
C SER A 39 16.08 -15.52 8.90
N MET A 40 14.76 -15.51 9.04
CA MET A 40 14.07 -15.67 10.31
C MET A 40 12.90 -16.65 10.17
N PRO A 41 13.00 -17.86 10.74
CA PRO A 41 11.88 -18.80 10.76
C PRO A 41 10.70 -18.26 11.60
N VAL A 42 9.48 -18.64 11.23
CA VAL A 42 8.22 -18.24 11.90
C VAL A 42 8.31 -18.34 13.43
N SER A 43 8.84 -19.45 13.95
CA SER A 43 8.93 -19.69 15.39
C SER A 43 9.84 -18.69 16.12
N THR A 44 10.86 -18.19 15.43
CA THR A 44 11.76 -17.15 15.95
C THR A 44 11.07 -15.80 15.95
N GLU A 45 10.40 -15.42 14.86
CA GLU A 45 9.63 -14.18 14.79
C GLU A 45 8.51 -14.16 15.85
N ALA A 46 7.78 -15.27 16.01
CA ALA A 46 6.74 -15.45 17.02
C ALA A 46 7.26 -15.20 18.45
N GLN A 47 8.38 -15.81 18.81
CA GLN A 47 8.99 -15.64 20.14
C GLN A 47 9.49 -14.21 20.37
N ILE A 48 10.05 -13.56 19.35
CA ILE A 48 10.49 -12.16 19.44
C ILE A 48 9.27 -11.25 19.57
N GLY A 49 8.23 -11.46 18.79
CA GLY A 49 6.97 -10.70 18.82
C GLY A 49 6.30 -10.74 20.20
N LEU A 50 6.13 -11.93 20.79
CA LEU A 50 5.54 -12.07 22.14
C LEU A 50 6.34 -11.32 23.21
N LYS A 51 7.68 -11.43 23.17
CA LYS A 51 8.56 -10.71 24.09
C LYS A 51 8.51 -9.20 23.85
N LEU A 52 8.51 -8.77 22.60
CA LEU A 52 8.43 -7.36 22.23
C LEU A 52 7.10 -6.74 22.69
N ARG A 53 5.97 -7.41 22.44
CA ARG A 53 4.65 -6.95 22.90
C ARG A 53 4.62 -6.75 24.41
N THR A 54 5.13 -7.72 25.17
CA THR A 54 5.20 -7.63 26.64
C THR A 54 6.01 -6.41 27.09
N LEU A 55 7.17 -6.20 26.46
CA LEU A 55 8.03 -5.06 26.74
C LEU A 55 7.36 -3.73 26.37
N MET A 56 6.75 -3.64 25.18
CA MET A 56 6.05 -2.44 24.72
C MET A 56 4.91 -2.03 25.65
N ASN A 57 4.07 -2.99 26.04
CA ASN A 57 2.97 -2.74 26.97
C ASN A 57 3.46 -2.22 28.33
N SER A 58 4.61 -2.71 28.80
CA SER A 58 5.20 -2.28 30.07
C SER A 58 5.93 -0.94 29.99
N ASN A 59 6.12 -0.38 28.79
CA ASN A 59 6.92 0.82 28.55
C ASN A 59 6.15 1.92 27.81
N GLY A 60 4.82 1.87 27.80
CA GLY A 60 3.98 2.93 27.22
C GLY A 60 3.80 2.89 25.70
N PHE A 61 4.18 1.78 25.05
CA PHE A 61 4.04 1.57 23.60
C PHE A 61 2.92 0.60 23.25
N GLN A 62 1.92 0.40 24.13
CA GLN A 62 0.81 -0.52 23.88
C GLN A 62 0.00 -0.20 22.61
N ASN A 63 0.00 1.08 22.19
CA ASN A 63 -0.72 1.54 20.99
C ASN A 63 0.13 1.51 19.71
N THR A 64 1.45 1.30 19.81
CA THR A 64 2.30 1.10 18.64
C THR A 64 2.06 -0.31 18.11
N LYS A 65 1.82 -0.43 16.81
CA LYS A 65 1.48 -1.71 16.19
C LYS A 65 2.71 -2.58 15.98
N ILE A 66 2.54 -3.89 16.10
CA ILE A 66 3.54 -4.87 15.66
C ILE A 66 3.01 -5.56 14.41
N ILE A 67 3.74 -5.42 13.31
CA ILE A 67 3.45 -6.02 12.02
C ILE A 67 4.39 -7.21 11.83
N GLY A 68 3.85 -8.34 11.39
CA GLY A 68 4.63 -9.54 11.08
C GLY A 68 4.78 -9.77 9.58
N TYR A 69 5.58 -10.79 9.24
CA TYR A 69 5.82 -11.29 7.89
C TYR A 69 6.63 -10.38 6.96
N GLU A 70 6.21 -9.15 6.65
CA GLU A 70 6.97 -8.17 5.82
C GLU A 70 7.69 -8.77 4.60
N HIS A 71 6.95 -9.55 3.80
CA HIS A 71 7.52 -10.20 2.63
C HIS A 71 6.46 -10.46 1.54
N ASN A 72 6.77 -11.26 0.53
CA ASN A 72 6.05 -11.28 -0.74
C ASN A 72 4.66 -11.94 -0.69
N TRP A 73 3.78 -11.62 -1.63
CA TRP A 73 2.45 -12.22 -1.70
C TRP A 73 2.45 -13.75 -1.84
N VAL A 74 3.46 -14.31 -2.50
CA VAL A 74 3.55 -15.75 -2.84
C VAL A 74 3.38 -16.70 -1.64
N ASP A 75 3.68 -16.23 -0.43
CA ASP A 75 3.57 -17.03 0.80
C ASP A 75 2.43 -16.57 1.72
N ALA A 76 1.42 -15.86 1.21
CA ALA A 76 0.29 -15.34 2.00
C ALA A 76 -0.51 -16.43 2.75
N ALA A 77 -0.63 -17.65 2.22
CA ALA A 77 -1.21 -18.79 2.94
C ALA A 77 -0.25 -19.48 3.93
N ASN A 78 1.04 -19.15 3.93
CA ASN A 78 2.09 -19.89 4.62
C ASN A 78 2.59 -19.15 5.87
N TYR A 79 3.69 -18.40 5.75
CA TYR A 79 4.39 -17.76 6.85
C TYR A 79 3.46 -16.90 7.74
N PRO A 80 2.70 -15.91 7.21
CA PRO A 80 1.87 -15.05 8.05
C PRO A 80 0.77 -15.83 8.77
N VAL A 81 0.20 -16.86 8.15
CA VAL A 81 -0.80 -17.74 8.80
C VAL A 81 -0.19 -18.49 9.97
N GLN A 82 0.96 -19.13 9.78
CA GLN A 82 1.66 -19.84 10.85
C GLN A 82 2.10 -18.90 11.98
N LEU A 83 2.50 -17.67 11.65
CA LEU A 83 2.86 -16.65 12.63
C LEU A 83 1.65 -16.28 13.51
N MET A 84 0.48 -16.06 12.90
CA MET A 84 -0.74 -15.77 13.65
C MET A 84 -1.19 -16.96 14.52
N GLN A 85 -0.98 -18.20 14.08
CA GLN A 85 -1.26 -19.39 14.90
C GLN A 85 -0.38 -19.45 16.15
N GLN A 86 0.91 -19.09 16.04
CA GLN A 86 1.87 -19.21 17.15
C GLN A 86 1.85 -18.00 18.09
N ALA A 87 1.63 -16.80 17.56
CA ALA A 87 1.82 -15.56 18.31
C ALA A 87 0.82 -14.46 17.91
N GLY A 88 -0.38 -14.82 17.42
CA GLY A 88 -1.37 -13.84 16.97
C GLY A 88 -1.80 -12.80 18.01
N SER A 89 -1.60 -13.02 19.32
CA SER A 89 -1.84 -12.00 20.35
C SER A 89 -0.77 -10.90 20.40
N ALA A 90 0.40 -11.13 19.80
CA ALA A 90 1.49 -10.17 19.77
C ALA A 90 1.37 -9.18 18.61
N PHE A 91 0.89 -9.66 17.45
CA PHE A 91 0.86 -8.93 16.19
C PHE A 91 -0.53 -8.34 15.92
N ASP A 92 -0.59 -7.08 15.49
CA ASP A 92 -1.84 -6.43 15.08
C ASP A 92 -2.26 -6.87 13.67
N GLY A 93 -1.29 -7.26 12.85
CA GLY A 93 -1.48 -7.63 11.46
C GLY A 93 -0.22 -8.18 10.82
N VAL A 94 -0.28 -8.31 9.50
CA VAL A 94 0.85 -8.70 8.64
C VAL A 94 0.98 -7.71 7.50
N SER A 95 2.12 -7.76 6.81
CA SER A 95 2.35 -6.94 5.64
C SER A 95 2.87 -7.73 4.45
N PHE A 96 2.68 -7.15 3.27
CA PHE A 96 3.07 -7.73 2.00
C PHE A 96 3.91 -6.79 1.14
N HIS A 97 4.83 -7.40 0.39
CA HIS A 97 5.67 -6.81 -0.64
C HIS A 97 5.27 -7.36 -2.01
N CYS A 98 5.63 -6.67 -3.08
CA CYS A 98 5.16 -7.00 -4.42
C CYS A 98 6.10 -7.84 -5.29
N TYR A 99 7.26 -8.29 -4.77
CA TYR A 99 8.33 -8.80 -5.63
C TYR A 99 8.05 -10.21 -6.17
N GLN A 100 7.17 -10.97 -5.52
CA GLN A 100 6.78 -12.31 -5.93
C GLN A 100 5.31 -12.59 -5.59
N GLY A 101 4.67 -13.44 -6.40
CA GLY A 101 3.25 -13.80 -6.23
C GLY A 101 2.31 -12.79 -6.86
N SER A 102 1.06 -12.80 -6.40
CA SER A 102 -0.02 -11.96 -6.94
C SER A 102 -0.84 -11.33 -5.82
N VAL A 103 -1.34 -10.11 -6.05
CA VAL A 103 -2.10 -9.36 -5.02
C VAL A 103 -3.30 -10.12 -4.46
N SER A 104 -3.93 -10.99 -5.27
CA SER A 104 -5.08 -11.78 -4.85
C SER A 104 -4.76 -12.82 -3.78
N GLU A 105 -3.50 -13.23 -3.63
CA GLU A 105 -3.07 -14.18 -2.59
C GLU A 105 -3.26 -13.60 -1.18
N GLN A 106 -3.31 -12.27 -1.02
CA GLN A 106 -3.70 -11.64 0.25
C GLN A 106 -5.07 -12.13 0.78
N ALA A 107 -5.97 -12.57 -0.12
CA ALA A 107 -7.25 -13.15 0.25
C ALA A 107 -7.10 -14.42 1.12
N GLU A 108 -6.01 -15.17 0.92
CA GLU A 108 -5.75 -16.41 1.65
C GLU A 108 -5.47 -16.14 3.13
N PHE A 109 -4.78 -15.03 3.45
CA PHE A 109 -4.58 -14.57 4.82
C PHE A 109 -5.86 -13.92 5.39
N THR A 110 -6.44 -12.96 4.68
CA THR A 110 -7.58 -12.17 5.18
C THR A 110 -8.85 -12.99 5.40
N SER A 111 -9.07 -14.04 4.61
CA SER A 111 -10.19 -14.97 4.81
C SER A 111 -10.08 -15.78 6.11
N GLN A 112 -8.85 -16.09 6.55
CA GLN A 112 -8.59 -16.82 7.80
C GLN A 112 -8.53 -15.90 9.02
N TYR A 113 -8.03 -14.67 8.83
CA TYR A 113 -7.83 -13.68 9.89
C TYR A 113 -8.52 -12.34 9.58
N PRO A 114 -9.86 -12.29 9.45
CA PRO A 114 -10.58 -11.10 9.03
C PRO A 114 -10.49 -9.92 10.00
N ASN A 115 -10.08 -10.18 11.25
CA ASN A 115 -9.90 -9.16 12.30
C ASN A 115 -8.43 -8.68 12.42
N LYS A 116 -7.53 -9.20 11.59
CA LYS A 116 -6.12 -8.76 11.54
C LYS A 116 -5.95 -7.70 10.47
N GLU A 117 -5.10 -6.74 10.76
CA GLU A 117 -4.75 -5.71 9.79
C GLU A 117 -3.85 -6.30 8.71
N VAL A 118 -3.98 -5.78 7.50
CA VAL A 118 -3.07 -6.05 6.40
C VAL A 118 -2.49 -4.73 5.93
N PHE A 119 -1.18 -4.73 5.73
CA PHE A 119 -0.44 -3.59 5.20
C PHE A 119 0.24 -3.98 3.89
N PHE A 120 0.30 -3.06 2.95
CA PHE A 120 1.23 -3.16 1.83
C PHE A 120 2.35 -2.15 2.09
N THR A 121 3.57 -2.65 2.27
CA THR A 121 4.68 -1.88 2.87
C THR A 121 5.83 -1.62 1.91
N GLU A 122 5.96 -2.38 0.84
CA GLU A 122 7.10 -2.21 -0.05
C GLU A 122 6.84 -2.68 -1.48
N CYS A 123 7.12 -1.79 -2.43
CA CYS A 123 7.36 -2.11 -3.83
C CYS A 123 8.39 -1.14 -4.39
N SER A 124 9.29 -1.63 -5.24
CA SER A 124 10.30 -0.79 -5.88
C SER A 124 9.96 -0.50 -7.34
N GLY A 125 10.18 0.75 -7.75
CA GLY A 125 10.29 1.12 -9.14
C GLY A 125 11.50 0.47 -9.81
N THR A 126 11.42 0.22 -11.11
CA THR A 126 12.55 -0.30 -11.90
C THR A 126 13.01 0.76 -12.90
N LEU A 127 14.32 0.94 -13.05
CA LEU A 127 14.84 1.85 -14.08
C LEU A 127 14.56 1.31 -15.48
N GLY A 128 14.13 2.20 -16.38
CA GLY A 128 13.89 1.86 -17.79
C GLY A 128 12.57 1.10 -18.07
N SER A 129 11.72 0.90 -17.06
CA SER A 129 10.35 0.41 -17.27
C SER A 129 9.49 1.41 -18.06
N ASP A 130 8.49 0.89 -18.75
CA ASP A 130 7.53 1.71 -19.49
C ASP A 130 6.61 2.50 -18.54
N TRP A 131 6.45 3.80 -18.81
CA TRP A 131 5.73 4.70 -17.93
C TRP A 131 4.28 4.29 -17.70
N TRP A 132 3.59 3.89 -18.77
CA TRP A 132 2.17 3.60 -18.68
C TRP A 132 1.89 2.21 -18.11
N SER A 133 2.73 1.23 -18.47
CA SER A 133 2.66 -0.13 -17.93
C SER A 133 2.81 -0.13 -16.40
N ASP A 134 3.75 0.66 -15.87
CA ASP A 134 3.94 0.82 -14.43
C ASP A 134 2.72 1.44 -13.75
N ILE A 135 2.17 2.54 -14.29
CA ILE A 135 0.96 3.17 -13.72
C ILE A 135 -0.20 2.18 -13.67
N LYS A 136 -0.46 1.46 -14.77
CA LYS A 136 -1.53 0.44 -14.80
C LYS A 136 -1.31 -0.60 -13.71
N TRP A 137 -0.11 -1.14 -13.63
CA TRP A 137 0.21 -2.20 -12.69
C TRP A 137 0.13 -1.71 -11.23
N TYR A 138 0.64 -0.52 -10.91
CA TYR A 138 0.55 0.06 -9.57
C TYR A 138 -0.90 0.31 -9.14
N MET A 139 -1.75 0.82 -10.03
CA MET A 139 -3.15 1.04 -9.70
C MET A 139 -3.88 -0.29 -9.53
N ASP A 140 -3.72 -1.21 -10.48
CA ASP A 140 -4.39 -2.51 -10.48
C ASP A 140 -3.98 -3.39 -9.28
N ASN A 141 -2.71 -3.37 -8.89
CA ASN A 141 -2.19 -4.27 -7.86
C ASN A 141 -2.02 -3.58 -6.50
N LEU A 142 -1.52 -2.34 -6.44
CA LEU A 142 -1.16 -1.71 -5.17
C LEU A 142 -2.26 -0.80 -4.65
N PHE A 143 -2.60 0.24 -5.40
CA PHE A 143 -3.39 1.36 -4.88
C PHE A 143 -4.91 1.19 -5.00
N ILE A 144 -5.38 0.26 -5.83
CA ILE A 144 -6.77 -0.23 -5.84
C ILE A 144 -6.79 -1.72 -5.45
N GLY A 145 -5.94 -2.54 -6.07
CA GLY A 145 -5.90 -3.99 -5.88
C GLY A 145 -5.74 -4.45 -4.44
N SER A 146 -4.62 -4.09 -3.80
CA SER A 146 -4.31 -4.60 -2.46
C SER A 146 -5.37 -4.21 -1.42
N LEU A 147 -6.00 -3.05 -1.60
CA LEU A 147 -7.10 -2.57 -0.75
C LEU A 147 -8.38 -3.39 -0.94
N ASN A 148 -8.62 -3.94 -2.14
CA ASN A 148 -9.70 -4.89 -2.38
C ASN A 148 -9.50 -6.20 -1.63
N TYR A 149 -8.25 -6.54 -1.29
CA TYR A 149 -7.86 -7.71 -0.51
C TYR A 149 -7.42 -7.35 0.92
N GLY A 150 -7.98 -6.28 1.49
CA GLY A 150 -7.89 -5.95 2.90
C GLY A 150 -6.69 -5.10 3.33
N SER A 151 -5.79 -4.73 2.42
CA SER A 151 -4.70 -3.81 2.76
C SER A 151 -5.23 -2.43 3.17
N SER A 152 -4.65 -1.86 4.21
CA SER A 152 -4.95 -0.51 4.70
C SER A 152 -3.89 0.51 4.27
N THR A 153 -2.84 0.10 3.56
CA THR A 153 -1.75 0.96 3.09
C THR A 153 -1.32 0.61 1.67
N GLY A 154 -0.57 1.51 1.04
CA GLY A 154 0.18 1.25 -0.18
C GLY A 154 1.45 2.10 -0.15
N LEU A 155 2.60 1.48 0.07
CA LEU A 155 3.90 2.16 0.20
C LEU A 155 4.85 1.75 -0.93
N MET A 156 5.63 2.72 -1.40
CA MET A 156 6.73 2.51 -2.35
C MET A 156 8.06 2.65 -1.61
N TRP A 157 9.10 2.00 -2.11
CA TRP A 157 10.33 1.80 -1.36
C TRP A 157 11.16 3.08 -1.15
N ASN A 158 11.84 3.56 -2.19
CA ASN A 158 12.69 4.75 -2.07
C ASN A 158 11.91 6.01 -2.43
N LEU A 159 11.85 6.98 -1.53
CA LEU A 159 11.24 8.29 -1.84
C LEU A 159 12.06 9.06 -2.88
N ALA A 160 13.38 9.07 -2.76
CA ALA A 160 14.25 9.82 -3.67
C ALA A 160 15.56 9.09 -3.95
N LEU A 161 15.93 9.01 -5.23
CA LEU A 161 17.21 8.51 -5.72
C LEU A 161 17.71 9.43 -6.86
N ASP A 162 18.96 9.29 -7.25
CA ASP A 162 19.43 9.93 -8.49
C ASP A 162 18.91 9.21 -9.75
N GLY A 163 19.17 9.78 -10.93
CA GLY A 163 18.73 9.20 -12.21
C GLY A 163 19.33 7.83 -12.54
N ASN A 164 20.33 7.37 -11.77
CA ASN A 164 20.94 6.05 -11.89
C ASN A 164 20.50 5.11 -10.74
N GLY A 165 19.54 5.52 -9.90
CA GLY A 165 19.08 4.72 -8.77
C GLY A 165 20.01 4.72 -7.55
N ASN A 166 20.91 5.70 -7.44
CA ASN A 166 21.89 5.79 -6.35
C ASN A 166 21.45 6.75 -5.23
N PRO A 167 22.04 6.63 -4.03
CA PRO A 167 23.06 5.66 -3.61
C PRO A 167 22.50 4.26 -3.32
N ILE A 168 23.29 3.23 -3.60
CA ILE A 168 23.07 1.86 -3.12
C ILE A 168 24.19 1.42 -2.17
N LEU A 169 23.95 0.39 -1.36
CA LEU A 169 25.00 -0.19 -0.51
C LEU A 169 26.17 -0.69 -1.39
N PRO A 170 27.42 -0.24 -1.18
CA PRO A 170 28.54 -0.67 -2.00
C PRO A 170 28.70 -2.20 -2.02
N GLY A 171 28.81 -2.76 -3.22
CA GLY A 171 28.98 -4.21 -3.43
C GLY A 171 27.69 -5.03 -3.37
N THR A 172 26.53 -4.39 -3.16
CA THR A 172 25.24 -5.10 -3.17
C THR A 172 24.81 -5.49 -4.58
N ASN A 173 24.17 -6.64 -4.70
CA ASN A 173 23.43 -7.05 -5.90
C ASN A 173 21.92 -6.81 -5.78
N SER A 174 21.45 -6.30 -4.62
CA SER A 174 20.07 -5.84 -4.47
C SER A 174 19.80 -4.71 -5.45
N CYS A 175 18.58 -4.63 -5.98
CA CYS A 175 18.24 -3.69 -7.05
C CYS A 175 19.17 -3.80 -8.28
N GLY A 176 19.64 -5.01 -8.63
CA GLY A 176 20.62 -5.22 -9.71
C GLY A 176 20.17 -4.75 -11.10
N GLY A 177 18.85 -4.65 -11.34
CA GLY A 177 18.26 -4.04 -12.54
C GLY A 177 18.09 -2.51 -12.48
N GLY A 178 18.48 -1.89 -11.36
CA GLY A 178 18.26 -0.49 -11.05
C GLY A 178 16.91 -0.27 -10.36
N CYS A 179 16.95 0.13 -9.08
CA CYS A 179 15.76 0.63 -8.40
C CYS A 179 15.56 2.11 -8.71
N ARG A 180 14.29 2.50 -8.84
CA ARG A 180 13.89 3.89 -9.09
C ARG A 180 13.15 4.46 -7.89
N GLY A 181 13.50 5.68 -7.50
CA GLY A 181 12.81 6.40 -6.45
C GLY A 181 11.51 7.04 -6.95
N VAL A 182 10.57 7.30 -6.05
CA VAL A 182 9.34 8.06 -6.33
C VAL A 182 9.67 9.45 -6.92
N VAL A 183 10.78 10.04 -6.47
CA VAL A 183 11.37 11.29 -6.95
C VAL A 183 12.78 10.99 -7.49
N GLN A 184 13.12 11.58 -8.62
CA GLN A 184 14.48 11.64 -9.11
C GLN A 184 15.11 12.99 -8.76
N ILE A 185 16.33 12.98 -8.22
CA ILE A 185 17.11 14.19 -7.92
C ILE A 185 18.39 14.17 -8.76
N ASN A 186 18.62 15.22 -9.53
CA ASN A 186 19.82 15.37 -10.35
C ASN A 186 20.94 16.08 -9.56
N SER A 187 22.18 15.93 -10.02
CA SER A 187 23.36 16.51 -9.36
C SER A 187 23.39 18.04 -9.33
N ASP A 188 22.64 18.70 -10.22
CA ASP A 188 22.45 20.15 -10.25
C ASP A 188 21.36 20.66 -9.29
N GLY A 189 20.73 19.75 -8.53
CA GLY A 189 19.65 20.05 -7.59
C GLY A 189 18.26 20.12 -8.22
N SER A 190 18.13 19.95 -9.54
CA SER A 190 16.82 19.80 -10.18
C SER A 190 16.19 18.44 -9.82
N TRP A 191 14.87 18.35 -9.86
CA TRP A 191 14.14 17.13 -9.53
C TRP A 191 12.91 16.93 -10.41
N SER A 192 12.48 15.68 -10.52
CA SER A 192 11.25 15.26 -11.18
C SER A 192 10.58 14.12 -10.42
N VAL A 193 9.30 13.89 -10.67
CA VAL A 193 8.53 12.78 -10.08
C VAL A 193 8.37 11.65 -11.08
N ASN A 194 8.44 10.43 -10.58
CA ASN A 194 8.31 9.20 -11.35
C ASN A 194 6.88 8.63 -11.29
N GLN A 195 6.65 7.49 -11.94
CA GLN A 195 5.31 6.92 -12.12
C GLN A 195 4.64 6.56 -10.79
N GLU A 196 5.43 6.11 -9.83
CA GLU A 196 5.02 5.82 -8.46
C GLU A 196 4.31 7.02 -7.83
N TYR A 197 4.86 8.23 -8.03
CA TYR A 197 4.27 9.45 -7.49
C TYR A 197 2.88 9.70 -8.06
N TYR A 198 2.70 9.54 -9.38
CA TYR A 198 1.41 9.80 -10.01
C TYR A 198 0.34 8.80 -9.56
N ALA A 199 0.69 7.51 -9.45
CA ALA A 199 -0.20 6.49 -8.93
C ALA A 199 -0.57 6.75 -7.46
N MET A 200 0.43 6.99 -6.60
CA MET A 200 0.22 7.36 -5.19
C MET A 200 -0.63 8.62 -5.03
N ALA A 201 -0.37 9.65 -5.83
CA ALA A 201 -1.07 10.93 -5.73
C ALA A 201 -2.56 10.81 -6.12
N GLN A 202 -2.89 10.00 -7.13
CA GLN A 202 -4.28 9.73 -7.49
C GLN A 202 -5.02 9.03 -6.34
N ALA A 203 -4.45 7.93 -5.83
CA ALA A 203 -5.04 7.20 -4.72
C ALA A 203 -5.16 8.04 -3.45
N SER A 204 -4.10 8.78 -3.09
CA SER A 204 -4.06 9.61 -1.89
C SER A 204 -5.12 10.71 -1.92
N LYS A 205 -5.38 11.33 -3.07
CA LYS A 205 -6.43 12.38 -3.19
C LYS A 205 -7.82 11.88 -2.79
N ALA A 206 -8.12 10.60 -2.95
CA ALA A 206 -9.40 10.01 -2.56
C ALA A 206 -9.51 9.80 -1.04
N ILE A 207 -8.40 9.57 -0.34
CA ILE A 207 -8.41 9.12 1.06
C ILE A 207 -7.83 10.13 2.06
N LEU A 208 -7.14 11.18 1.61
CA LEU A 208 -6.55 12.19 2.51
C LEU A 208 -7.65 12.86 3.35
N PRO A 209 -7.48 12.99 4.67
CA PRO A 209 -8.44 13.68 5.53
C PRO A 209 -8.78 15.06 4.96
N ARG A 210 -10.07 15.39 4.97
CA ARG A 210 -10.51 16.71 4.51
C ARG A 210 -10.21 17.81 5.52
N ASP A 211 -10.33 17.46 6.79
CA ASP A 211 -10.15 18.36 7.93
C ASP A 211 -8.85 18.01 8.66
N GLU A 212 -8.21 19.01 9.27
CA GLU A 212 -7.07 18.78 10.15
C GLU A 212 -7.49 17.90 11.33
N GLY A 213 -6.75 16.82 11.56
CA GLY A 213 -7.09 15.81 12.58
C GLY A 213 -8.34 14.97 12.24
N GLY A 214 -8.89 15.09 11.03
CA GLY A 214 -10.03 14.30 10.57
C GLY A 214 -9.68 12.85 10.24
N PRO A 215 -10.68 11.99 10.05
CA PRO A 215 -10.47 10.59 9.70
C PRO A 215 -9.91 10.45 8.28
N TRP A 216 -9.15 9.38 8.06
CA TRP A 216 -8.74 8.95 6.72
C TRP A 216 -9.91 8.28 5.98
N GLY A 217 -9.81 8.23 4.65
CA GLY A 217 -10.81 7.58 3.81
C GLY A 217 -10.96 6.09 4.13
N GLN A 218 -12.19 5.67 4.32
CA GLN A 218 -12.59 4.27 4.44
C GLN A 218 -13.05 3.76 3.09
N ARG A 219 -12.54 2.59 2.67
CA ARG A 219 -13.03 1.91 1.46
C ARG A 219 -14.49 1.52 1.63
N ILE A 220 -15.29 1.76 0.60
CA ILE A 220 -16.68 1.31 0.49
C ILE A 220 -16.82 0.34 -0.69
N GLY A 221 -17.90 -0.44 -0.70
CA GLY A 221 -18.20 -1.35 -1.80
C GLY A 221 -18.41 -0.60 -3.13
N VAL A 222 -17.91 -1.17 -4.21
CA VAL A 222 -18.13 -0.68 -5.57
C VAL A 222 -18.29 -1.87 -6.52
N SER A 223 -19.14 -1.70 -7.53
CA SER A 223 -19.35 -2.68 -8.61
C SER A 223 -19.31 -1.96 -9.95
N VAL A 224 -18.64 -2.57 -10.92
CA VAL A 224 -18.59 -2.07 -12.31
C VAL A 224 -19.37 -3.05 -13.18
N GLY A 225 -20.31 -2.54 -13.97
CA GLY A 225 -21.14 -3.33 -14.89
C GLY A 225 -21.02 -2.87 -16.35
N GLY A 226 -21.75 -3.54 -17.24
CA GLY A 226 -21.77 -3.22 -18.67
C GLY A 226 -20.70 -3.95 -19.49
N SER A 227 -20.78 -3.83 -20.81
CA SER A 227 -19.90 -4.53 -21.77
C SER A 227 -18.44 -4.06 -21.74
N LEU A 228 -18.17 -2.87 -21.22
CA LEU A 228 -16.83 -2.30 -21.05
C LEU A 228 -16.34 -2.35 -19.59
N SER A 229 -17.01 -3.11 -18.70
CA SER A 229 -16.60 -3.24 -17.30
C SER A 229 -15.16 -3.73 -17.13
N TRP A 230 -14.70 -4.59 -18.04
CA TRP A 230 -13.32 -5.09 -18.07
C TRP A 230 -12.27 -3.99 -18.20
N ALA A 231 -12.64 -2.81 -18.74
CA ALA A 231 -11.73 -1.70 -19.00
C ALA A 231 -11.45 -0.84 -17.76
N LEU A 232 -12.27 -0.95 -16.71
CA LEU A 232 -12.23 -0.07 -15.55
C LEU A 232 -11.89 -0.84 -14.27
N GLN A 233 -10.81 -0.43 -13.60
CA GLN A 233 -10.54 -0.78 -12.21
C GLN A 233 -10.94 0.40 -11.32
N VAL A 234 -11.76 0.14 -10.29
CA VAL A 234 -12.36 1.20 -9.47
C VAL A 234 -12.16 0.93 -7.99
N GLY A 235 -11.60 1.91 -7.29
CA GLY A 235 -11.65 2.03 -5.83
C GLY A 235 -12.65 3.10 -5.43
N ALA A 236 -13.46 2.85 -4.40
CA ALA A 236 -14.41 3.82 -3.86
C ALA A 236 -14.22 4.01 -2.35
N TYR A 237 -14.35 5.25 -1.90
CA TYR A 237 -14.04 5.64 -0.53
C TYR A 237 -15.03 6.67 0.00
N VAL A 238 -15.21 6.65 1.32
CA VAL A 238 -15.86 7.72 2.09
C VAL A 238 -14.87 8.27 3.10
N THR A 239 -14.78 9.58 3.22
CA THR A 239 -13.97 10.26 4.24
C THR A 239 -14.92 11.05 5.12
N GLY A 240 -14.99 10.66 6.40
CA GLY A 240 -15.75 11.38 7.41
C GLY A 240 -15.21 12.79 7.66
N ARG A 241 -15.96 13.58 8.43
CA ARG A 241 -15.62 14.96 8.79
C ARG A 241 -15.48 15.10 10.29
N VAL A 242 -14.72 16.09 10.75
CA VAL A 242 -14.56 16.37 12.20
C VAL A 242 -15.89 16.76 12.83
N LEU A 243 -16.67 17.59 12.14
CA LEU A 243 -18.04 17.91 12.53
C LEU A 243 -18.99 16.89 11.90
N SER A 244 -19.73 16.16 12.74
CA SER A 244 -20.71 15.17 12.28
C SER A 244 -21.89 15.76 11.50
N THR A 245 -22.04 17.08 11.51
CA THR A 245 -23.04 17.82 10.73
C THR A 245 -22.59 18.13 9.31
N ASP A 246 -21.28 18.06 9.04
CA ASP A 246 -20.75 18.28 7.69
C ASP A 246 -21.04 17.06 6.82
N TRP A 247 -21.28 17.30 5.53
CA TRP A 247 -21.36 16.21 4.56
C TRP A 247 -20.01 15.50 4.41
N GLU A 248 -20.06 14.18 4.40
CA GLU A 248 -18.91 13.32 4.16
C GLU A 248 -18.41 13.50 2.72
N ARG A 249 -17.11 13.29 2.51
CA ARG A 249 -16.54 13.29 1.17
C ARG A 249 -16.58 11.87 0.61
N TYR A 250 -17.25 11.69 -0.51
CA TYR A 250 -17.21 10.48 -1.30
C TYR A 250 -16.22 10.64 -2.44
N SER A 251 -15.53 9.57 -2.81
CA SER A 251 -14.56 9.61 -3.90
C SER A 251 -14.42 8.27 -4.58
N ILE A 252 -14.11 8.32 -5.87
CA ILE A 252 -13.71 7.16 -6.66
C ILE A 252 -12.37 7.42 -7.32
N VAL A 253 -11.56 6.39 -7.42
CA VAL A 253 -10.33 6.34 -8.22
C VAL A 253 -10.57 5.32 -9.32
N VAL A 254 -10.45 5.73 -10.56
CA VAL A 254 -10.78 4.93 -11.74
C VAL A 254 -9.55 4.85 -12.64
N LEU A 255 -9.01 3.65 -12.80
CA LEU A 255 -8.08 3.33 -13.88
C LEU A 255 -8.90 2.90 -15.09
N ASN A 256 -8.79 3.62 -16.20
CA ASN A 256 -9.18 3.11 -17.52
C ASN A 256 -7.92 2.66 -18.26
N TRP A 257 -7.83 1.36 -18.52
CA TRP A 257 -6.70 0.74 -19.21
C TRP A 257 -7.01 0.25 -20.63
N ASP A 258 -8.10 0.71 -21.24
CA ASP A 258 -8.46 0.36 -22.64
C ASP A 258 -7.53 1.06 -23.64
N ASP A 259 -6.28 0.63 -23.67
CA ASP A 259 -5.22 1.14 -24.53
C ASP A 259 -4.97 0.28 -25.77
N SER A 260 -5.69 -0.84 -25.89
CA SER A 260 -5.49 -1.86 -26.94
C SER A 260 -4.05 -2.39 -27.02
N ALA A 261 -3.31 -2.42 -25.90
CA ALA A 261 -1.87 -2.72 -25.85
C ALA A 261 -1.45 -4.08 -26.45
N SER A 262 -2.37 -5.04 -26.61
CA SER A 262 -2.08 -6.34 -27.25
C SER A 262 -2.00 -6.30 -28.78
N THR A 263 -2.30 -5.15 -29.40
CA THR A 263 -2.27 -4.97 -30.85
C THR A 263 -1.47 -3.72 -31.23
N THR A 264 -2.14 -2.58 -31.39
CA THR A 264 -1.57 -1.27 -31.69
C THR A 264 -2.12 -0.28 -30.66
N TRP A 265 -1.26 0.56 -30.09
CA TRP A 265 -1.66 1.62 -29.16
C TRP A 265 -2.83 2.43 -29.73
N ASN A 266 -4.01 2.28 -29.14
CA ASN A 266 -5.25 2.89 -29.60
C ASN A 266 -6.17 3.20 -28.41
N PRO A 267 -5.80 4.15 -27.54
CA PRO A 267 -6.50 4.44 -26.29
C PRO A 267 -7.96 4.86 -26.52
N GLN A 268 -8.89 4.12 -25.93
CA GLN A 268 -10.31 4.39 -26.00
C GLN A 268 -10.85 4.96 -24.68
N PRO A 269 -11.56 6.09 -24.72
CA PRO A 269 -12.29 6.55 -23.56
C PRO A 269 -13.47 5.63 -23.27
N VAL A 270 -13.84 5.50 -21.99
CA VAL A 270 -15.01 4.73 -21.54
C VAL A 270 -16.02 5.70 -20.93
N GLU A 271 -17.17 5.84 -21.57
CA GLU A 271 -18.32 6.53 -20.96
C GLU A 271 -19.00 5.61 -19.95
N ALA A 272 -19.14 6.07 -18.71
CA ALA A 272 -19.78 5.32 -17.66
C ALA A 272 -20.73 6.21 -16.84
N THR A 273 -21.78 5.57 -16.35
CA THR A 273 -22.77 6.16 -15.46
C THR A 273 -22.40 5.87 -14.01
N ILE A 274 -22.21 6.91 -13.21
CA ILE A 274 -21.91 6.80 -11.78
C ILE A 274 -23.23 6.81 -11.02
N GLU A 275 -23.59 5.66 -10.46
CA GLU A 275 -24.74 5.49 -9.58
C GLU A 275 -24.29 5.53 -8.12
N PHE A 276 -24.95 6.36 -7.31
CA PHE A 276 -24.61 6.51 -5.90
C PHE A 276 -25.88 6.38 -5.05
N ARG A 277 -25.90 5.37 -4.16
CA ARG A 277 -27.00 5.08 -3.20
C ARG A 277 -28.39 4.96 -3.85
N GLY A 278 -28.47 4.43 -5.06
CA GLY A 278 -29.74 4.29 -5.78
C GLY A 278 -30.44 5.62 -6.10
N MET A 279 -29.72 6.75 -6.00
CA MET A 279 -30.26 8.05 -6.36
C MET A 279 -30.52 8.11 -7.86
N GLN A 280 -31.71 8.59 -8.25
CA GLN A 280 -32.15 8.72 -9.65
C GLN A 280 -31.28 9.67 -10.50
N ALA A 281 -30.46 10.53 -9.87
CA ALA A 281 -29.54 11.41 -10.55
C ALA A 281 -28.19 10.71 -10.75
N SER A 282 -28.07 9.96 -11.84
CA SER A 282 -26.81 9.35 -12.25
C SER A 282 -25.95 10.32 -13.04
N ALA A 283 -24.70 10.52 -12.64
CA ALA A 283 -23.77 11.37 -13.38
C ALA A 283 -23.05 10.53 -14.43
N THR A 284 -23.12 10.93 -15.70
CA THR A 284 -22.29 10.33 -16.75
C THR A 284 -20.94 11.01 -16.79
N TYR A 285 -19.87 10.23 -16.91
CA TYR A 285 -18.52 10.72 -17.11
C TYR A 285 -17.79 9.88 -18.15
N THR A 286 -17.06 10.53 -19.03
CA THR A 286 -16.20 9.88 -20.02
C THR A 286 -14.78 9.77 -19.48
N PHE A 287 -14.40 8.58 -19.01
CA PHE A 287 -13.07 8.30 -18.47
C PHE A 287 -12.05 8.15 -19.59
N PRO A 288 -11.09 9.08 -19.76
CA PRO A 288 -9.98 8.87 -20.68
C PRO A 288 -9.10 7.71 -20.20
N VAL A 289 -8.36 7.08 -21.11
CA VAL A 289 -7.30 6.13 -20.72
C VAL A 289 -6.32 6.84 -19.81
N GLY A 290 -6.08 6.25 -18.64
CA GLY A 290 -5.39 6.93 -17.55
C GLY A 290 -6.04 6.65 -16.20
N VAL A 291 -5.64 7.45 -15.21
CA VAL A 291 -6.18 7.39 -13.86
C VAL A 291 -6.95 8.68 -13.57
N THR A 292 -8.21 8.55 -13.21
CA THR A 292 -9.10 9.67 -12.86
C THR A 292 -9.54 9.52 -11.40
N THR A 293 -9.39 10.57 -10.61
CA THR A 293 -9.96 10.64 -9.27
C THR A 293 -11.07 11.68 -9.23
N LEU A 294 -12.27 11.25 -8.90
CA LEU A 294 -13.44 12.12 -8.72
C LEU A 294 -13.86 12.11 -7.25
N TRP A 295 -14.41 13.22 -6.76
CA TRP A 295 -14.97 13.31 -5.42
C TRP A 295 -16.14 14.29 -5.35
N TRP A 296 -17.01 14.10 -4.37
CA TRP A 296 -18.16 14.97 -4.08
C TRP A 296 -18.51 14.89 -2.59
N TYR A 297 -19.39 15.80 -2.14
CA TYR A 297 -19.93 15.76 -0.78
C TYR A 297 -21.37 15.26 -0.79
N ALA A 298 -21.72 14.45 0.20
CA ALA A 298 -23.09 14.00 0.44
C ALA A 298 -23.32 13.74 1.95
N PRO A 299 -24.57 13.79 2.45
CA PRO A 299 -24.87 13.44 3.83
C PRO A 299 -24.45 12.00 4.15
N ALA A 300 -24.10 11.71 5.40
CA ALA A 300 -23.90 10.33 5.86
C ALA A 300 -25.17 9.47 5.62
N ASN A 301 -24.99 8.16 5.49
CA ASN A 301 -26.10 7.20 5.37
C ASN A 301 -26.77 6.96 6.74
#